data_AF-A0A538Q3P7-F1
#
_entry.id   AF-A0A538Q3P7-F1
#
_cell.length_a   1.000
_cell.length_b   1.000
_cell.length_c   1.000
_cell.angle_alpha   90.00
_cell.angle_beta   90.00
_cell.angle_gamma   90.00
#
_symmetry.space_group_name_H-M   'P 1'
#
loop_
_entity.id
_entity.type
_entity.pdbx_description
1 polymer ?
#
loop_
_entity_poly.entity_id
_entity_poly.type
_entity_poly.pdbx_seq_one_letter_code
_entity_poly.pdbx_strand_id
1 'polypeptide(L)'
;MVDAMPPQRHRLAVLFVTVFFDQVGFGILIPFLPLYAKTFGASGFEAGLLLAVFSAMQMLTSTWWGRLSDRVGRRPVIVAAAAGACIGFVILALAPSLAVLFVGRALLGAVCVGMATAQAWVADTTPPDERSRVMGQLGAVGGLGFVLGPASCRTRRRSRSRAARARPVRGGRSCRASSSRLS
;
A
#
# COMPACT_ATOMS: atom_id res chain seq x y z
N MET A 1 28.23 16.28 24.25
CA MET A 1 27.91 17.42 23.36
C MET A 1 26.67 17.05 22.53
N VAL A 2 25.58 16.72 23.22
CA VAL A 2 24.30 16.27 22.68
C VAL A 2 23.24 17.09 23.39
N ASP A 3 23.28 18.42 23.30
CA ASP A 3 22.32 19.28 23.99
C ASP A 3 22.08 20.56 23.19
N ALA A 4 20.97 20.55 22.44
CA ALA A 4 20.10 21.69 22.08
C ALA A 4 19.23 21.32 20.87
N MET A 5 18.17 20.50 21.04
CA MET A 5 17.20 20.30 19.95
C MET A 5 15.75 20.15 20.44
N PRO A 6 14.96 21.24 20.46
CA PRO A 6 13.52 21.23 20.20
C PRO A 6 13.23 21.85 18.80
N PRO A 7 12.09 21.69 18.07
CA PRO A 7 11.04 20.67 17.96
C PRO A 7 10.99 20.00 16.54
N GLN A 8 12.09 20.02 15.77
CA GLN A 8 12.13 19.67 14.33
C GLN A 8 12.25 18.17 14.03
N ARG A 9 12.93 17.40 14.89
CA ARG A 9 13.11 15.93 14.73
C ARG A 9 11.79 15.16 14.79
N HIS A 10 10.88 15.55 15.68
CA HIS A 10 9.56 14.91 15.78
C HIS A 10 8.75 15.09 14.50
N ARG A 11 8.83 16.27 13.85
CA ARG A 11 8.11 16.54 12.59
C ARG A 11 8.65 15.69 11.44
N LEU A 12 9.98 15.57 11.35
CA LEU A 12 10.64 14.67 10.40
C LEU A 12 10.27 13.21 10.65
N ALA A 13 10.28 12.77 11.91
CA ALA A 13 9.91 11.40 12.29
C ALA A 13 8.45 11.08 11.91
N VAL A 14 7.51 11.97 12.22
CA VAL A 14 6.10 11.80 11.82
C VAL A 14 5.99 11.70 10.30
N LEU A 15 6.68 12.57 9.55
CA LEU A 15 6.68 12.53 8.09
C LEU A 15 7.23 11.20 7.54
N PHE A 16 8.37 10.73 8.05
CA PHE A 16 8.94 9.44 7.66
C PHE A 16 7.98 8.28 7.94
N VAL A 17 7.34 8.28 9.12
CA VAL A 17 6.38 7.25 9.50
C VAL A 17 5.15 7.28 8.59
N THR A 18 4.59 8.46 8.31
CA THR A 18 3.43 8.58 7.41
C THR A 18 3.76 8.09 6.01
N VAL A 19 4.89 8.51 5.43
CA VAL A 19 5.34 8.07 4.09
C VAL A 19 5.63 6.57 4.06
N PHE A 20 6.20 6.02 5.14
CA PHE A 20 6.45 4.59 5.26
C PHE A 20 5.14 3.79 5.18
N PHE A 21 4.14 4.13 6.01
CA PHE A 21 2.86 3.44 6.02
C PHE A 21 2.09 3.59 4.70
N ASP A 22 2.17 4.76 4.08
CA ASP A 22 1.59 5.02 2.76
C ASP A 22 2.18 4.08 1.71
N GLN A 23 3.52 3.94 1.68
CA GLN A 23 4.20 3.06 0.72
C GLN A 23 4.00 1.57 0.99
N VAL A 24 3.86 1.17 2.26
CA VAL A 24 3.45 -0.20 2.61
C VAL A 24 2.05 -0.49 2.08
N GLY A 25 1.09 0.43 2.31
CA GLY A 25 -0.27 0.31 1.82
C GLY A 25 -0.31 0.20 0.30
N PHE A 26 0.40 1.09 -0.40
CA PHE A 26 0.48 1.10 -1.86
C PHE A 26 1.10 -0.20 -2.42
N GLY A 27 2.21 -0.68 -1.82
CA GLY A 27 2.86 -1.92 -2.23
C GLY A 27 2.00 -3.18 -2.04
N ILE A 28 1.10 -3.19 -1.04
CA ILE A 28 0.10 -4.25 -0.86
C ILE A 28 -1.05 -4.09 -1.86
N LEU A 29 -1.48 -2.84 -2.12
CA LEU A 29 -2.64 -2.53 -2.94
C LEU A 29 -2.45 -2.92 -4.41
N ILE A 30 -1.26 -2.73 -4.97
CA ILE A 30 -0.96 -3.00 -6.39
C ILE A 30 -1.30 -4.44 -6.79
N PRO A 31 -0.79 -5.49 -6.14
CA PRO A 31 -1.13 -6.87 -6.49
C PRO A 31 -2.52 -7.29 -5.99
N PHE A 32 -3.02 -6.65 -4.94
CA PHE A 32 -4.32 -6.99 -4.35
C PHE A 32 -5.50 -6.52 -5.21
N LEU A 33 -5.41 -5.32 -5.78
CA LEU A 33 -6.55 -4.71 -6.45
C LEU A 33 -7.04 -5.48 -7.69
N PRO A 34 -6.18 -5.98 -8.60
CA PRO A 34 -6.65 -6.77 -9.74
C PRO A 34 -7.34 -8.07 -9.30
N LEU A 35 -6.87 -8.68 -8.21
CA LEU A 35 -7.50 -9.86 -7.61
C LEU A 35 -8.86 -9.53 -6.99
N TYR A 36 -8.96 -8.39 -6.32
CA TYR A 36 -10.21 -7.91 -5.73
C TYR A 36 -11.21 -7.46 -6.80
N ALA A 37 -10.77 -6.82 -7.87
CA ALA A 37 -11.63 -6.48 -9.00
C ALA A 37 -12.20 -7.74 -9.68
N LYS A 38 -11.40 -8.81 -9.79
CA LYS A 38 -11.87 -10.10 -10.34
C LYS A 38 -13.01 -10.72 -9.54
N THR A 39 -13.11 -10.51 -8.23
CA THR A 39 -14.24 -11.04 -7.45
C THR A 39 -15.56 -10.36 -7.79
N PHE A 40 -15.51 -9.17 -8.40
CA PHE A 40 -16.67 -8.46 -8.94
C PHE A 40 -16.93 -8.73 -10.43
N GLY A 41 -16.20 -9.67 -11.03
CA GLY A 41 -16.33 -10.00 -12.47
C GLY A 41 -15.55 -9.07 -13.40
N ALA A 42 -14.61 -8.27 -12.90
CA ALA A 42 -13.82 -7.36 -13.73
C ALA A 42 -13.02 -8.09 -14.81
N SER A 43 -13.10 -7.56 -16.02
CA SER A 43 -12.21 -7.92 -17.13
C SER A 43 -10.77 -7.47 -16.87
N GLY A 44 -9.81 -8.07 -17.58
CA GLY A 44 -8.40 -7.65 -17.51
C GLY A 44 -8.18 -6.19 -17.90
N PHE A 45 -9.03 -5.66 -18.80
CA PHE A 45 -9.01 -4.26 -19.22
C PHE A 45 -9.44 -3.32 -18.09
N GLU A 46 -10.53 -3.63 -17.37
CA GLU A 46 -11.01 -2.82 -16.25
C GLU A 46 -10.01 -2.79 -15.09
N ALA A 47 -9.31 -3.89 -14.83
CA ALA A 47 -8.23 -3.93 -13.84
C ALA A 47 -7.07 -2.99 -14.22
N GLY A 48 -6.73 -2.90 -15.50
CA GLY A 48 -5.76 -1.92 -16.01
C GLY A 48 -6.28 -0.49 -15.87
N LEU A 49 -7.54 -0.26 -16.20
CA LEU A 49 -8.20 1.04 -16.08
C LEU A 49 -8.21 1.54 -14.62
N LEU A 50 -8.43 0.65 -13.65
CA LEU A 50 -8.38 0.96 -12.21
C LEU A 50 -6.99 1.47 -11.76
N LEU A 51 -5.92 0.96 -12.35
CA LEU A 51 -4.57 1.49 -12.14
C LEU A 51 -4.38 2.83 -12.86
N ALA A 52 -4.86 2.96 -14.09
CA ALA A 52 -4.72 4.18 -14.89
C ALA A 52 -5.46 5.37 -14.27
N VAL A 53 -6.69 5.18 -13.79
CA VAL A 53 -7.51 6.22 -13.15
C VAL A 53 -6.80 6.81 -11.93
N PHE A 54 -6.12 5.97 -11.14
CA PHE A 54 -5.33 6.46 -10.01
C PHE A 54 -4.23 7.43 -10.46
N SER A 55 -3.44 7.05 -11.46
CA SER A 55 -2.36 7.90 -12.00
C SER A 55 -2.90 9.15 -12.68
N ALA A 56 -4.01 9.06 -13.42
CA ALA A 56 -4.64 10.20 -14.08
C ALA A 56 -5.12 11.23 -13.05
N MET A 57 -5.82 10.77 -12.00
CA MET A 57 -6.26 11.64 -10.92
C MET A 57 -5.09 12.24 -10.15
N GLN A 58 -4.07 11.44 -9.85
CA GLN A 58 -2.85 11.93 -9.19
C GLN A 58 -2.15 13.00 -10.03
N MET A 59 -2.07 12.83 -11.35
CA MET A 59 -1.47 13.83 -12.23
C MET A 59 -2.24 15.14 -12.19
N LEU A 60 -3.57 15.09 -12.29
CA LEU A 60 -4.44 16.26 -12.23
C LEU A 60 -4.35 16.97 -10.88
N THR A 61 -4.42 16.22 -9.78
CA THR A 61 -4.44 16.82 -8.44
C THR A 61 -3.04 17.18 -7.94
N SER A 62 -1.96 16.56 -8.42
CA SER A 62 -0.59 16.88 -7.99
C SER A 62 -0.24 18.35 -8.21
N THR A 63 -0.63 18.91 -9.36
CA THR A 63 -0.42 20.34 -9.67
C THR A 63 -1.23 21.24 -8.75
N TRP A 64 -2.46 20.84 -8.45
CA TRP A 64 -3.38 21.58 -7.59
C TRP A 64 -2.92 21.57 -6.13
N TRP A 65 -2.54 20.41 -5.61
CA TRP A 65 -2.01 20.22 -4.26
C TRP A 65 -0.65 20.90 -4.07
N GLY A 66 0.20 20.95 -5.09
CA GLY A 66 1.44 21.74 -5.05
C GLY A 66 1.15 23.20 -4.74
N ARG A 67 0.28 23.83 -5.55
CA ARG A 67 -0.13 25.23 -5.36
C ARG A 67 -0.85 25.47 -4.03
N LEU A 68 -1.69 24.52 -3.60
CA LEU A 68 -2.41 24.62 -2.33
C LEU A 68 -1.47 24.50 -1.13
N SER A 69 -0.49 23.59 -1.20
CA SER A 69 0.56 23.40 -0.19
C SER A 69 1.40 24.65 0.00
N ASP A 70 1.72 25.35 -1.08
CA ASP A 70 2.53 26.57 -1.01
C ASP A 70 1.74 27.76 -0.41
N ARG A 71 0.39 27.77 -0.51
CA ARG A 71 -0.48 28.83 0.02
C ARG A 71 -0.95 28.61 1.46
N VAL A 72 -1.38 27.40 1.80
CA VAL A 72 -1.97 27.07 3.11
C VAL A 72 -0.90 26.60 4.11
N GLY A 73 0.32 26.36 3.61
CA GLY A 73 1.41 25.76 4.35
C GLY A 73 1.41 24.25 4.20
N ARG A 74 2.61 23.69 4.16
CA ARG A 74 2.85 22.27 3.86
C ARG A 74 2.30 21.31 4.90
N ARG A 75 2.31 21.70 6.19
CA ARG A 75 1.91 20.85 7.32
C ARG A 75 0.42 20.43 7.29
N PRO A 76 -0.55 21.35 7.18
CA PRO A 76 -1.97 20.96 7.10
C PRO A 76 -2.26 20.12 5.85
N VAL A 77 -1.56 20.36 4.74
CA VAL A 77 -1.73 19.57 3.52
C VAL A 77 -1.28 18.12 3.69
N ILE A 78 -0.15 17.86 4.36
CA ILE A 78 0.30 16.49 4.64
C ILE A 78 -0.70 15.73 5.51
N VAL A 79 -1.26 16.40 6.53
CA VAL A 79 -2.26 15.78 7.43
C VAL A 79 -3.59 15.54 6.69
N ALA A 80 -4.05 16.50 5.88
CA ALA A 80 -5.24 16.35 5.07
C ALA A 80 -5.11 15.23 4.02
N ALA A 81 -3.93 15.13 3.38
CA ALA A 81 -3.61 14.05 2.45
C ALA A 81 -3.63 12.68 3.15
N ALA A 82 -3.02 12.58 4.34
CA ALA A 82 -3.04 11.35 5.13
C ALA A 82 -4.47 10.96 5.56
N ALA A 83 -5.26 11.93 6.04
CA ALA A 83 -6.65 11.69 6.42
C ALA A 83 -7.52 11.26 5.23
N GLY A 84 -7.38 11.91 4.09
CA GLY A 84 -8.11 11.53 2.88
C GLY A 84 -7.65 10.20 2.29
N ALA A 85 -6.37 9.84 2.43
CA ALA A 85 -5.90 8.50 2.10
C ALA A 85 -6.57 7.44 2.99
N CYS A 86 -6.67 7.67 4.31
CA CYS A 86 -7.41 6.79 5.22
C CYS A 86 -8.89 6.64 4.81
N ILE A 87 -9.58 7.74 4.51
CA ILE A 87 -10.97 7.71 4.04
C ILE A 87 -11.09 6.93 2.74
N GLY A 88 -10.19 7.17 1.80
CA GLY A 88 -10.14 6.47 0.53
C GLY A 88 -9.94 4.96 0.71
N PHE A 89 -9.05 4.54 1.61
CA PHE A 89 -8.85 3.12 1.92
C PHE A 89 -10.07 2.49 2.58
N VAL A 90 -10.77 3.21 3.45
CA VAL A 90 -12.03 2.74 4.07
C VAL A 90 -13.13 2.57 3.02
N ILE A 91 -13.29 3.53 2.10
CA ILE A 91 -14.24 3.42 0.98
C ILE A 91 -13.90 2.21 0.12
N LEU A 92 -12.61 1.98 -0.16
CA LEU A 92 -12.16 0.84 -0.95
C LEU A 92 -12.41 -0.49 -0.23
N ALA A 93 -12.26 -0.53 1.09
CA ALA A 93 -12.48 -1.73 1.90
C ALA A 93 -13.96 -2.10 2.02
N LEU A 94 -14.85 -1.11 2.00
CA LEU A 94 -16.30 -1.27 2.08
C LEU A 94 -16.98 -1.33 0.70
N ALA A 95 -16.22 -1.39 -0.39
CA ALA A 95 -16.76 -1.29 -1.74
C ALA A 95 -17.75 -2.44 -2.05
N PRO A 96 -19.04 -2.15 -2.31
CA PRO A 96 -20.04 -3.18 -2.63
C PRO A 96 -20.08 -3.51 -4.14
N SER A 97 -19.43 -2.71 -4.98
CA SER A 97 -19.45 -2.86 -6.43
C SER A 97 -18.18 -2.34 -7.10
N LEU A 98 -18.00 -2.74 -8.35
CA LEU A 98 -16.87 -2.35 -9.20
C LEU A 98 -16.83 -0.82 -9.46
N ALA A 99 -17.99 -0.16 -9.54
CA ALA A 99 -18.09 1.30 -9.66
C ALA A 99 -17.56 2.03 -8.40
N VAL A 100 -17.88 1.53 -7.21
CA VAL A 100 -17.37 2.10 -5.95
C VAL A 100 -15.87 1.90 -5.82
N LEU A 101 -15.34 0.78 -6.35
CA LEU A 101 -13.90 0.54 -6.50
C LEU A 101 -13.22 1.61 -7.36
N PHE A 102 -13.83 2.00 -8.48
CA PHE A 102 -13.34 3.10 -9.32
C PHE A 102 -13.38 4.45 -8.61
N VAL A 103 -14.49 4.75 -7.94
CA VAL A 103 -14.63 6.01 -7.18
C VAL A 103 -13.61 6.08 -6.05
N GLY A 104 -13.46 5.00 -5.29
CA GLY A 104 -12.44 4.88 -4.24
C GLY A 104 -11.03 5.07 -4.78
N ARG A 105 -10.73 4.54 -5.97
CA ARG A 105 -9.44 4.75 -6.65
C ARG A 105 -9.24 6.17 -7.14
N ALA A 106 -10.26 6.79 -7.72
CA ALA A 106 -10.19 8.17 -8.15
C ALA A 106 -9.96 9.11 -6.96
N LEU A 107 -10.66 8.87 -5.84
CA LEU A 107 -10.46 9.60 -4.58
C LEU A 107 -9.07 9.37 -4.00
N LEU A 108 -8.58 8.12 -4.00
CA LEU A 108 -7.20 7.83 -3.57
C LEU A 108 -6.20 8.62 -4.42
N GLY A 109 -6.30 8.57 -5.75
CA GLY A 109 -5.41 9.33 -6.63
C GLY A 109 -5.52 10.84 -6.40
N ALA A 110 -6.73 11.33 -6.14
CA ALA A 110 -6.98 12.74 -5.90
C ALA A 110 -6.32 13.24 -4.61
N VAL A 111 -6.29 12.44 -3.54
CA VAL A 111 -5.84 12.88 -2.20
C VAL A 111 -4.43 12.38 -1.85
N CYS A 112 -3.96 11.30 -2.48
CA CYS A 112 -2.65 10.69 -2.23
C CYS A 112 -1.53 11.44 -2.96
N VAL A 113 -1.01 12.50 -2.34
CA VAL A 113 0.13 13.29 -2.83
C VAL A 113 1.36 13.17 -1.90
N GLY A 114 1.32 12.21 -0.97
CA GLY A 114 2.22 12.10 0.18
C GLY A 114 3.70 12.22 -0.15
N MET A 115 4.21 11.48 -1.15
CA MET A 115 5.64 11.47 -1.47
C MET A 115 6.13 12.82 -2.04
N ALA A 116 5.38 13.44 -2.96
CA ALA A 116 5.78 14.71 -3.57
C ALA A 116 5.74 15.86 -2.56
N THR A 117 4.68 15.92 -1.74
CA THR A 117 4.57 16.94 -0.68
C THR A 117 5.61 16.74 0.41
N ALA A 118 5.96 15.49 0.73
CA ALA A 118 7.01 15.18 1.70
C ALA A 118 8.40 15.64 1.22
N GLN A 119 8.74 15.37 -0.05
CA GLN A 119 10.00 15.85 -0.65
C GLN A 119 10.05 17.39 -0.62
N ALA A 120 8.98 18.06 -1.04
CA ALA A 120 8.94 19.52 -1.04
C ALA A 120 9.02 20.10 0.40
N TRP A 121 8.46 19.44 1.40
CA TRP A 121 8.60 19.85 2.81
C TRP A 121 10.03 19.71 3.33
N VAL A 122 10.70 18.60 3.01
CA VAL A 122 12.11 18.40 3.37
C VAL A 122 12.98 19.45 2.65
N ALA A 123 12.66 19.81 1.40
CA ALA A 123 13.43 20.79 0.65
C ALA A 123 13.40 22.17 1.32
N ASP A 124 12.23 22.57 1.82
CA ASP A 124 12.03 23.88 2.44
C ASP A 124 12.51 23.94 3.90
N THR A 125 12.55 22.81 4.60
CA THR A 125 12.82 22.76 6.05
C THR A 125 14.25 22.35 6.39
N THR A 126 14.98 21.72 5.47
CA THR A 126 16.33 21.19 5.71
C THR A 126 17.40 22.08 5.05
N PRO A 127 18.48 22.42 5.79
CA PRO A 127 19.57 23.23 5.24
C PRO A 127 20.32 22.51 4.10
N PRO A 128 21.02 23.25 3.22
CA PRO A 128 21.53 22.71 1.95
C PRO A 128 22.54 21.56 2.09
N ASP A 129 23.30 21.58 3.18
CA ASP A 129 24.32 20.61 3.58
C ASP A 129 23.71 19.25 4.00
N GLU A 130 22.57 19.26 4.68
CA GLU A 130 21.89 18.04 5.12
C GLU A 130 20.78 17.57 4.16
N ARG A 131 20.34 18.42 3.23
CA ARG A 131 19.20 18.16 2.34
C ARG A 131 19.36 16.85 1.56
N SER A 132 20.53 16.61 0.97
CA SER A 132 20.80 15.38 0.20
C SER A 132 20.67 14.12 1.08
N ARG A 133 21.15 14.18 2.32
CA ARG A 133 21.06 13.09 3.29
C ARG A 133 19.61 12.79 3.68
N VAL A 134 18.83 13.81 4.01
CA VAL A 134 17.43 13.64 4.42
C VAL A 134 16.54 13.18 3.26
N MET A 135 16.78 13.69 2.05
CA MET A 135 16.10 13.22 0.84
C MET A 135 16.43 11.77 0.51
N GLY A 136 17.70 11.37 0.65
CA GLY A 136 18.13 9.98 0.50
C GLY A 136 17.47 9.06 1.52
N GLN A 137 17.36 9.48 2.78
CA GLN A 137 16.61 8.75 3.82
C GLN A 137 15.12 8.63 3.47
N LEU A 138 14.49 9.68 2.95
CA LEU A 138 13.08 9.67 2.56
C LEU A 138 12.83 8.69 1.41
N GLY A 139 13.73 8.65 0.43
CA GLY A 139 13.73 7.66 -0.64
C GLY A 139 13.91 6.23 -0.12
N ALA A 140 14.86 6.01 0.80
CA ALA A 140 15.12 4.71 1.39
C ALA A 140 13.91 4.18 2.18
N VAL A 141 13.29 5.02 3.02
CA VAL A 141 12.08 4.68 3.77
C VAL A 141 10.92 4.34 2.84
N GLY A 142 10.72 5.13 1.78
CA GLY A 142 9.68 4.87 0.80
C GLY A 142 9.90 3.55 0.04
N GLY A 143 11.13 3.28 -0.38
CA GLY A 143 11.49 2.01 -1.04
C GLY A 143 11.34 0.80 -0.11
N LEU A 144 11.77 0.92 1.15
CA LEU A 144 11.60 -0.12 2.17
C LEU A 144 10.12 -0.43 2.40
N GLY A 145 9.27 0.59 2.53
CA GLY A 145 7.82 0.40 2.69
C GLY A 145 7.22 -0.38 1.52
N PHE A 146 7.57 0.02 0.29
CA PHE A 146 7.08 -0.62 -0.93
C PHE A 146 7.49 -2.10 -1.03
N VAL A 147 8.74 -2.45 -0.67
CA VAL A 147 9.23 -3.84 -0.69
C VAL A 147 8.63 -4.66 0.44
N LEU A 148 8.50 -4.08 1.64
CA LEU A 148 7.97 -4.77 2.82
C LEU A 148 6.47 -5.05 2.70
N GLY A 149 5.71 -4.25 1.96
CA GLY A 149 4.28 -4.46 1.74
C GLY A 149 3.94 -5.89 1.26
N PRO A 150 4.33 -6.31 0.06
CA PRO A 150 4.07 -7.65 -0.45
C PRO A 150 4.89 -8.74 0.30
N ALA A 151 6.08 -8.41 0.83
CA ALA A 151 6.88 -9.36 1.61
C ALA A 151 6.21 -9.77 2.93
N SER A 152 5.49 -8.86 3.58
CA SER A 152 4.69 -9.14 4.79
C SER A 152 3.63 -10.20 4.52
N CYS A 153 3.03 -10.18 3.32
CA CYS A 153 2.04 -11.17 2.89
C CYS A 153 2.64 -12.58 2.71
N ARG A 154 3.95 -12.68 2.42
CA ARG A 154 4.64 -13.97 2.19
C ARG A 154 4.77 -14.81 3.46
N THR A 155 4.93 -14.18 4.63
CA THR A 155 5.17 -14.90 5.90
C THR A 155 3.98 -15.75 6.35
N ARG A 156 2.74 -15.37 6.02
CA ARG A 156 1.54 -16.18 6.36
C ARG A 156 1.35 -17.41 5.47
N ARG A 157 1.92 -17.44 4.26
CA ARG A 157 1.73 -18.57 3.32
C ARG A 157 2.54 -19.82 3.69
N ARG A 158 3.60 -19.68 4.49
CA ARG A 158 4.43 -20.82 4.97
C ARG A 158 3.80 -21.60 6.13
N SER A 159 2.86 -21.01 6.87
CA SER A 159 2.17 -21.69 7.98
C SER A 159 1.09 -22.67 7.47
N ARG A 160 0.28 -22.25 6.49
CA ARG A 160 -0.78 -23.12 5.93
C ARG A 160 -0.23 -24.31 5.12
N SER A 161 0.93 -24.19 4.49
CA SER A 161 1.55 -25.29 3.74
C SER A 161 2.20 -26.35 4.63
N ARG A 162 2.58 -26.02 5.88
CA ARG A 162 3.02 -27.03 6.86
C ARG A 162 1.84 -27.81 7.45
N ALA A 163 0.69 -27.16 7.70
CA ALA A 163 -0.50 -27.84 8.21
C ALA A 163 -1.16 -28.81 7.19
N ALA A 164 -1.10 -28.50 5.89
CA ALA A 164 -1.64 -29.38 4.84
C ALA A 164 -0.77 -30.62 4.55
N ARG A 165 0.54 -30.58 4.86
CA ARG A 165 1.47 -31.72 4.71
C ARG A 165 1.46 -32.70 5.88
N ALA A 166 0.79 -32.36 6.98
CA ALA A 166 0.76 -33.17 8.19
C ALA A 166 -0.45 -34.12 8.29
N ARG A 167 -1.26 -34.28 7.23
CA ARG A 167 -2.24 -35.37 7.19
C ARG A 167 -1.52 -36.66 6.74
N PRO A 168 -1.36 -37.66 7.61
CA PRO A 168 -0.85 -38.95 7.19
C PRO A 168 -1.91 -39.61 6.30
N VAL A 169 -1.51 -39.99 5.09
CA VAL A 169 -2.24 -40.98 4.30
C VAL A 169 -2.25 -42.26 5.12
N ARG A 170 -3.39 -42.55 5.76
CA ARG A 170 -3.61 -43.79 6.50
C ARG A 170 -3.78 -44.90 5.46
N GLY A 171 -2.66 -45.46 5.03
CA GLY A 171 -2.60 -46.74 4.34
C GLY A 171 -2.92 -47.85 5.33
N GLY A 172 -4.01 -48.58 5.07
CA GLY A 172 -4.39 -49.78 5.81
C GLY A 172 -4.90 -50.82 4.82
N ARG A 173 -3.99 -51.69 4.36
CA ARG A 173 -4.27 -52.90 3.60
C ARG A 173 -4.87 -53.96 4.53
N SER A 174 -5.96 -54.60 4.10
CA SER A 174 -6.39 -55.99 4.40
C SER A 174 -7.79 -56.15 3.77
N CYS A 175 -8.22 -57.22 3.13
CA CYS A 175 -7.82 -58.61 3.24
C CYS A 175 -8.40 -59.37 2.04
N ARG A 176 -7.59 -60.28 1.49
CA ARG A 176 -7.93 -61.66 1.09
C ARG A 176 -9.23 -61.96 0.32
N ALA A 177 -9.01 -62.46 -0.90
CA ALA A 177 -9.35 -63.83 -1.34
C ALA A 177 -10.65 -64.47 -0.78
N SER A 178 -11.63 -64.61 -1.68
CA SER A 178 -12.55 -65.75 -1.79
C SER A 178 -13.02 -65.74 -3.24
N SER A 179 -12.42 -66.52 -4.15
CA SER A 179 -12.99 -67.80 -4.60
C SER A 179 -14.52 -67.79 -4.66
N SER A 180 -15.10 -67.90 -5.87
CA SER A 180 -15.81 -69.11 -6.30
C SER A 180 -16.70 -68.88 -7.53
N ARG A 181 -16.66 -69.88 -8.44
CA ARG A 181 -17.75 -70.38 -9.30
C ARG A 181 -18.09 -69.54 -10.54
N LEU A 182 -17.76 -70.03 -11.73
CA LEU A 182 -18.55 -71.00 -12.54
C LEU A 182 -19.84 -70.36 -13.04
N SER A 183 -19.89 -70.01 -14.33
CA SER A 183 -20.89 -70.41 -15.35
C SER A 183 -20.80 -69.45 -16.54
#